data_AF-A0A0R0FZJ8-F1
#
_entry.id   AF-A0A0R0FZJ8-F1
#
_cell.length_a   1.000
_cell.length_b   1.000
_cell.length_c   1.000
_cell.angle_alpha   90.00
_cell.angle_beta   90.00
_cell.angle_gamma   90.00
#
_symmetry.space_group_name_H-M   'P 1'
#
loop_
_entity.id
_entity.type
_entity.pdbx_description
1 polymer ?
#
loop_
_entity_poly.entity_id
_entity_poly.type
_entity_poly.pdbx_seq_one_letter_code
_entity_poly.pdbx_strand_id
1 'polypeptide(L)'
;MCLRSNFTLTNAQEIKSLSQCLIDVDDRKLDKGDDECYEIEIPPNLLIRNFIDPIEAIVNHIYPNIQKKYKDEEFLKSRAILAITNEVVDQINDYILNIIPGEEKEYFNCDSIDMTDVATTECFEAATPNFLHSLKAS
;
A
#
# COMPACT_ATOMS: atom_id res chain seq x y z
N MET A 1 9.92 5.55 -2.98
CA MET A 1 8.51 5.95 -2.83
C MET A 1 8.50 7.27 -2.06
N CYS A 2 8.13 8.39 -2.68
CA CYS A 2 8.09 9.70 -2.00
C CYS A 2 6.64 10.04 -1.65
N LEU A 3 6.31 10.02 -0.36
CA LEU A 3 4.98 10.42 0.11
C LEU A 3 4.91 11.95 0.14
N ARG A 4 4.03 12.54 -0.67
CA ARG A 4 3.74 13.98 -0.63
C ARG A 4 2.58 14.24 0.32
N SER A 5 2.84 15.04 1.34
CA SER A 5 1.96 15.32 2.45
C SER A 5 1.22 16.66 2.24
N ASN A 6 -0.12 16.63 2.09
CA ASN A 6 -0.97 17.83 2.08
C ASN A 6 -1.48 18.17 3.49
N PHE A 7 -0.59 18.46 4.44
CA PHE A 7 -0.96 18.59 5.86
C PHE A 7 -0.85 20.03 6.41
N THR A 8 -1.70 20.33 7.39
CA THR A 8 -1.65 21.54 8.22
C THR A 8 -0.43 21.50 9.16
N LEU A 9 0.04 22.67 9.62
CA LEU A 9 1.26 22.81 10.43
C LEU A 9 1.27 21.91 11.68
N THR A 10 0.11 21.76 12.35
CA THR A 10 -0.04 20.93 13.55
C THR A 10 0.25 19.46 13.28
N ASN A 11 -0.26 18.95 12.15
CA ASN A 11 -0.08 17.55 11.76
C ASN A 11 1.38 17.26 11.39
N ALA A 12 2.13 18.24 10.88
CA ALA A 12 3.53 18.04 10.51
C ALA A 12 4.44 17.71 11.71
N GLN A 13 4.21 18.33 12.87
CA GLN A 13 4.99 18.05 14.07
C GLN A 13 4.70 16.63 14.61
N GLU A 14 3.44 16.25 14.67
CA GLU A 14 3.02 14.92 15.15
C GLU A 14 3.45 13.80 14.21
N ILE A 15 3.32 14.00 12.89
CA ILE A 15 3.82 13.05 11.90
C ILE A 15 5.33 12.90 12.03
N LYS A 16 6.06 13.99 12.28
CA LYS A 16 7.50 13.93 12.52
C LYS A 16 7.82 13.15 13.79
N SER A 17 7.09 13.38 14.88
CA SER A 17 7.26 12.62 16.13
C SER A 17 6.95 11.14 15.95
N LEU A 18 5.87 10.80 15.25
CA LEU A 18 5.51 9.42 14.94
C LEU A 18 6.56 8.76 14.02
N SER A 19 7.02 9.47 12.99
CA SER A 19 8.08 8.98 12.11
C SER A 19 9.38 8.73 12.86
N GLN A 20 9.75 9.62 13.81
CA GLN A 20 10.94 9.43 14.64
C GLN A 20 10.76 8.22 15.56
N CYS A 21 9.59 8.07 16.18
CA CYS A 21 9.27 6.92 17.02
C CYS A 21 9.39 5.60 16.24
N LEU A 22 8.85 5.53 15.02
CA LEU A 22 8.99 4.35 14.15
C LEU A 22 10.45 4.03 13.80
N ILE A 23 11.29 5.04 13.58
CA ILE A 23 12.74 4.87 13.38
C ILE A 23 13.39 4.33 14.65
N ASP A 24 13.03 4.87 15.82
CA ASP A 24 13.61 4.46 17.10
C ASP A 24 13.20 3.02 17.48
N VAL A 25 12.02 2.55 17.03
CA VAL A 25 11.60 1.13 17.13
C VAL A 25 12.52 0.24 16.29
N ASP A 26 12.77 0.61 15.03
CA ASP A 26 13.61 -0.16 14.10
C ASP A 26 15.08 -0.21 14.57
N ASP A 27 15.59 0.93 15.02
CA ASP A 27 16.93 1.07 15.61
C ASP A 27 17.04 0.44 17.01
N ARG A 28 15.94 -0.08 17.58
CA ARG A 28 15.85 -0.66 18.94
C ARG A 28 16.35 0.30 20.04
N LYS A 29 16.09 1.60 19.86
CA LYS A 29 16.47 2.67 20.78
C LYS A 29 15.42 2.97 21.85
N LEU A 30 14.19 2.48 21.65
CA LEU A 30 13.15 2.60 22.66
C LEU A 30 13.44 1.65 23.82
N ASP A 31 13.21 2.13 25.04
CA ASP A 31 13.27 1.26 26.21
C ASP A 31 12.12 0.26 26.12
N LYS A 32 12.43 -1.01 26.38
CA LYS A 32 11.41 -2.05 26.39
C LYS A 32 10.62 -1.90 27.69
N GLY A 33 9.30 -1.89 27.63
CA GLY A 33 8.48 -2.01 28.84
C GLY A 33 8.75 -3.32 29.57
N ASP A 34 8.21 -3.45 30.78
CA ASP A 34 8.35 -4.65 31.62
C ASP A 34 7.93 -5.95 30.89
N ASP A 35 7.01 -5.84 29.92
CA ASP A 35 6.49 -6.93 29.09
C ASP A 35 7.26 -7.13 27.75
N GLU A 36 8.46 -6.57 27.63
CA GLU A 36 9.33 -6.66 26.44
C GLU A 36 8.75 -6.03 25.16
N CYS A 37 7.64 -5.28 25.30
CA CYS A 37 6.96 -4.57 24.23
C CYS A 37 7.34 -3.09 24.19
N TYR A 38 7.38 -2.51 23.00
CA TYR A 38 7.54 -1.07 22.82
C TYR A 38 6.18 -0.39 22.95
N GLU A 39 6.04 0.53 23.90
CA GLU A 39 4.87 1.39 23.99
C GLU A 39 5.03 2.58 23.04
N ILE A 40 4.15 2.67 22.05
CA ILE A 40 4.12 3.77 21.08
C ILE A 40 2.84 4.58 21.32
N GLU A 41 2.99 5.82 21.79
CA GLU A 41 1.86 6.74 21.89
C GLU A 41 1.54 7.34 20.53
N ILE A 42 0.36 7.00 19.99
CA ILE A 42 -0.15 7.60 18.76
C ILE A 42 -0.93 8.88 19.11
N PRO A 43 -0.55 10.05 18.56
CA PRO A 43 -1.26 11.30 18.77
C PRO A 43 -2.78 11.15 18.51
N PRO A 44 -3.65 11.63 19.42
CA PRO A 44 -5.11 11.49 19.34
C PRO A 44 -5.76 11.85 18.00
N ASN A 45 -5.15 12.79 17.29
CA ASN A 45 -5.55 13.37 16.02
C ASN A 45 -5.05 12.60 14.79
N LEU A 46 -4.12 11.67 14.97
CA LEU A 46 -3.77 10.68 13.95
C LEU A 46 -4.62 9.40 14.07
N LEU A 47 -5.41 9.27 15.14
CA LEU A 47 -6.30 8.13 15.36
C LEU A 47 -7.67 8.36 14.72
N ILE A 48 -8.11 7.39 13.93
CA ILE A 48 -9.52 7.28 13.52
C ILE A 48 -10.29 6.72 14.73
N ARG A 49 -11.24 7.49 15.25
CA ARG A 49 -12.05 7.15 16.43
C ARG A 49 -13.52 6.95 16.02
N ASN A 50 -14.28 6.24 16.86
CA ASN A 50 -15.74 6.06 16.74
C ASN A 50 -16.19 5.40 15.42
N PHE A 51 -15.66 4.22 15.12
CA PHE A 51 -16.06 3.41 13.98
C PHE A 51 -16.82 2.15 14.44
N ILE A 52 -17.71 1.65 13.57
CA ILE A 52 -18.36 0.35 13.75
C ILE A 52 -17.49 -0.71 13.05
N ASP A 53 -17.19 -0.47 11.78
CA ASP A 53 -16.27 -1.28 10.99
C ASP A 53 -14.95 -0.51 10.80
N PRO A 54 -13.79 -1.04 11.27
CA PRO A 54 -12.50 -0.40 11.10
C PRO A 54 -12.09 -0.27 9.62
N ILE A 55 -12.41 -1.25 8.77
CA ILE A 55 -12.02 -1.25 7.36
C ILE A 55 -12.76 -0.13 6.63
N GLU A 56 -14.08 -0.05 6.81
CA GLU A 56 -14.90 1.03 6.25
C GLU A 56 -14.38 2.40 6.70
N ALA A 57 -14.05 2.54 7.99
CA ALA A 57 -13.59 3.81 8.52
C ALA A 57 -12.24 4.25 7.93
N ILE A 58 -11.28 3.32 7.79
CA ILE A 58 -9.99 3.58 7.16
C ILE A 58 -10.19 3.99 5.70
N VAL A 59 -11.00 3.24 4.94
CA VAL A 59 -11.24 3.50 3.53
C VAL A 59 -11.97 4.84 3.32
N ASN A 60 -12.97 5.15 4.13
CA ASN A 60 -13.68 6.43 4.05
C ASN A 60 -12.80 7.63 4.46
N HIS A 61 -11.90 7.44 5.42
CA HIS A 61 -10.96 8.48 5.85
C HIS A 61 -9.90 8.77 4.77
N ILE A 62 -9.30 7.71 4.20
CA ILE A 62 -8.22 7.85 3.23
C ILE A 62 -8.75 8.10 1.82
N TYR A 63 -9.81 7.45 1.37
CA TYR A 63 -10.40 7.59 0.03
C TYR A 63 -11.86 8.07 0.10
N PRO A 64 -12.10 9.34 0.49
CA PRO A 64 -13.46 9.86 0.60
C PRO A 64 -14.18 9.86 -0.76
N ASN A 65 -15.38 9.26 -0.79
CA ASN A 65 -16.19 9.11 -2.01
C ASN A 65 -15.49 8.32 -3.13
N ILE A 66 -14.72 7.28 -2.80
CA ILE A 66 -14.00 6.46 -3.78
C ILE A 66 -14.89 5.97 -4.94
N GLN A 67 -16.15 5.63 -4.68
CA GLN A 67 -17.13 5.22 -5.72
C GLN A 67 -17.30 6.25 -6.85
N LYS A 68 -17.06 7.53 -6.58
CA LYS A 68 -17.14 8.64 -7.56
C LYS A 68 -15.77 9.04 -8.11
N LYS A 69 -14.68 8.67 -7.44
CA LYS A 69 -13.31 9.12 -7.73
C LYS A 69 -12.35 7.99 -8.12
N TYR A 70 -12.81 6.75 -8.23
CA TYR A 70 -11.99 5.60 -8.57
C TYR A 70 -11.32 5.69 -9.96
N LYS A 71 -11.74 6.62 -10.82
CA LYS A 71 -11.11 6.91 -12.13
C LYS A 71 -10.16 8.11 -12.10
N ASP A 72 -10.08 8.81 -10.98
CA ASP A 72 -9.22 9.98 -10.82
C ASP A 72 -7.83 9.53 -10.38
N GLU A 73 -6.90 9.49 -11.34
CA GLU A 73 -5.54 9.01 -11.14
C GLU A 73 -4.76 9.86 -10.13
N GLU A 74 -4.92 11.19 -10.15
CA GLU A 74 -4.23 12.07 -9.20
C GLU A 74 -4.77 11.88 -7.78
N PHE A 75 -6.09 11.71 -7.65
CA PHE A 75 -6.73 11.39 -6.37
C PHE A 75 -6.17 10.08 -5.79
N LEU A 76 -6.10 9.02 -6.60
CA LEU A 76 -5.60 7.72 -6.15
C LEU A 76 -4.09 7.74 -5.84
N LYS A 77 -3.27 8.38 -6.68
CA LYS A 77 -1.81 8.48 -6.47
C LYS A 77 -1.40 9.26 -5.22
N SER A 78 -2.23 10.20 -4.77
CA SER A 78 -1.93 11.06 -3.62
C SER A 78 -2.14 10.39 -2.26
N ARG A 79 -2.63 9.15 -2.23
CA ARG A 79 -3.12 8.46 -1.03
C ARG A 79 -2.63 7.01 -1.01
N ALA A 80 -2.31 6.52 0.17
CA ALA A 80 -1.89 5.13 0.37
C ALA A 80 -2.41 4.63 1.72
N ILE A 81 -2.75 3.35 1.77
CA ILE A 81 -3.00 2.63 3.02
C ILE A 81 -1.84 1.65 3.18
N LEU A 82 -1.18 1.70 4.34
CA LEU A 82 -0.10 0.79 4.70
C LEU A 82 -0.62 -0.12 5.81
N ALA A 83 -0.42 -1.43 5.67
CA ALA A 83 -0.71 -2.40 6.71
C ALA A 83 0.53 -3.28 6.95
N ILE A 84 0.60 -3.87 8.15
CA ILE A 84 1.74 -4.67 8.58
C ILE A 84 1.71 -6.06 7.93
N THR A 85 0.52 -6.64 7.79
CA THR A 85 0.33 -8.00 7.24
C THR A 85 -0.41 -7.94 5.91
N ASN A 86 -0.07 -8.87 5.01
CA ASN A 86 -0.76 -9.02 3.74
C ASN A 86 -2.25 -9.33 3.94
N GLU A 87 -2.59 -10.12 4.98
CA GLU A 87 -3.98 -10.42 5.32
C GLU A 87 -4.84 -9.16 5.52
N VAL A 88 -4.29 -8.13 6.18
CA VAL A 88 -5.00 -6.86 6.38
C VAL A 88 -5.04 -6.05 5.08
N VAL A 89 -3.99 -6.10 4.26
CA VAL A 89 -4.00 -5.48 2.93
C VAL A 89 -5.08 -6.11 2.05
N ASP A 90 -5.19 -7.43 2.04
CA ASP A 90 -6.16 -8.18 1.25
C ASP A 90 -7.59 -7.83 1.68
N GLN A 91 -7.87 -7.82 3.00
CA GLN A 91 -9.18 -7.39 3.53
C GLN A 91 -9.58 -5.98 3.08
N ILE A 92 -8.63 -5.05 3.07
CA ILE A 92 -8.88 -3.66 2.64
C ILE A 92 -9.08 -3.60 1.12
N ASN A 93 -8.28 -4.34 0.35
CA ASN A 93 -8.41 -4.42 -1.10
C ASN A 93 -9.77 -5.01 -1.50
N ASP A 94 -10.17 -6.12 -0.89
CA ASP A 94 -11.47 -6.76 -1.12
C ASP A 94 -12.62 -5.79 -0.81
N TYR A 95 -12.54 -5.06 0.30
CA TYR A 95 -13.55 -4.05 0.63
C TYR A 95 -13.61 -2.95 -0.42
N ILE A 96 -12.46 -2.43 -0.87
CA ILE A 96 -12.39 -1.38 -1.90
C ILE A 96 -12.95 -1.88 -3.24
N LEU A 97 -12.60 -3.10 -3.65
CA LEU A 97 -13.09 -3.70 -4.89
C LEU A 97 -14.62 -3.88 -4.85
N ASN A 98 -15.18 -4.29 -3.72
CA ASN A 98 -16.62 -4.47 -3.54
C ASN A 98 -17.44 -3.17 -3.62
N ILE A 99 -16.87 -2.02 -3.25
CA ILE A 99 -17.57 -0.74 -3.27
C ILE A 99 -17.43 0.03 -4.59
N ILE A 100 -16.38 -0.25 -5.37
CA ILE A 100 -16.14 0.43 -6.65
C ILE A 100 -17.12 -0.11 -7.71
N PRO A 101 -17.79 0.76 -8.48
CA PRO A 101 -18.66 0.30 -9.54
C PRO A 101 -17.84 -0.26 -10.71
N GLY A 102 -18.08 -1.52 -11.06
CA GLY A 102 -17.42 -2.21 -12.18
C GLY A 102 -17.63 -3.72 -12.11
N GLU A 103 -17.22 -4.43 -13.16
CA GLU A 103 -17.10 -5.89 -13.11
C GLU A 103 -15.73 -6.24 -12.54
N GLU A 104 -15.73 -7.14 -11.56
CA GLU A 104 -14.51 -7.78 -11.09
C GLU A 104 -13.91 -8.62 -12.24
N LYS A 105 -12.59 -8.50 -12.42
CA LYS A 105 -11.85 -9.28 -13.41
C LYS A 105 -10.60 -9.83 -12.75
N GLU A 106 -10.51 -11.15 -12.72
CA GLU A 106 -9.29 -11.85 -12.38
C GLU A 106 -8.43 -11.95 -13.63
N TYR A 107 -7.19 -11.46 -13.54
CA TYR A 107 -6.20 -11.61 -14.59
C TYR A 107 -5.15 -12.62 -14.12
N PHE A 108 -4.96 -13.68 -14.89
CA PHE A 108 -3.85 -14.60 -14.65
C PHE A 108 -2.52 -13.92 -15.00
N ASN A 109 -1.46 -14.28 -14.28
CA ASN A 109 -0.11 -13.89 -14.65
C ASN A 109 0.19 -14.37 -16.08
N CYS A 110 0.64 -13.45 -16.93
CA CYS A 110 1.18 -13.82 -18.23
C CYS A 110 2.66 -14.14 -18.05
N ASP A 111 2.96 -15.36 -17.59
CA ASP A 111 4.35 -15.85 -17.50
C ASP A 111 4.83 -16.45 -18.84
N SER A 112 4.15 -16.12 -19.93
CA SER A 112 4.55 -16.49 -21.29
C SER A 112 5.18 -15.31 -22.00
N ILE A 113 6.24 -15.60 -22.76
CA ILE A 113 6.82 -14.63 -23.67
C ILE A 113 5.86 -14.45 -24.84
N ASP A 114 5.45 -13.21 -25.07
CA ASP A 114 4.65 -12.86 -26.23
C ASP A 114 5.51 -12.97 -27.50
N MET A 115 5.21 -13.99 -28.31
CA MET A 115 5.89 -14.23 -29.59
C MET A 115 5.13 -13.65 -30.79
N THR A 116 4.09 -12.84 -30.57
CA THR A 116 3.22 -12.36 -31.67
C THR A 116 3.91 -11.42 -32.66
N ASP A 117 5.00 -10.75 -32.26
CA ASP A 117 5.85 -9.93 -33.15
C ASP A 117 7.08 -10.68 -33.71
N VAL A 118 7.25 -11.97 -33.41
CA VAL A 118 8.52 -12.71 -33.62
C VAL A 118 8.53 -13.55 -34.90
N ALA A 119 7.79 -13.13 -35.94
CA ALA A 119 7.85 -13.79 -37.25
C ALA A 119 9.22 -13.66 -37.96
N THR A 120 10.23 -13.01 -37.35
CA THR A 120 11.47 -12.63 -38.05
C THR A 120 12.78 -12.85 -37.30
N THR A 121 12.82 -13.44 -36.09
CA THR A 121 14.13 -13.61 -35.40
C THR A 121 14.25 -14.92 -34.64
N GLU A 122 15.15 -15.81 -35.10
CA GLU A 122 15.61 -17.06 -34.45
C GLU A 122 16.25 -16.85 -33.05
N CYS A 123 16.17 -15.64 -32.48
CA CYS A 123 16.83 -15.26 -31.24
C CYS A 123 16.01 -15.56 -29.97
N PHE A 124 14.71 -15.85 -30.11
CA PHE A 124 13.80 -16.02 -28.97
C PHE A 124 13.60 -17.46 -28.48
N GLU A 125 14.10 -18.48 -29.19
CA GLU A 125 14.06 -19.87 -28.68
C GLU A 125 14.84 -20.04 -27.35
N ALA A 126 15.74 -19.12 -27.03
CA ALA A 126 16.49 -19.11 -25.76
C ALA A 126 15.75 -18.41 -24.60
N ALA A 127 14.70 -17.64 -24.89
CA ALA A 127 13.92 -16.95 -23.86
C ALA A 127 12.94 -17.96 -23.26
N THR A 128 13.29 -18.50 -22.11
CA THR A 128 12.40 -19.36 -21.30
C THR A 128 11.80 -18.54 -20.15
N PRO A 129 10.70 -18.96 -19.52
CA PRO A 129 10.24 -18.36 -18.26
C PRO A 129 11.37 -18.28 -17.20
N ASN A 130 12.29 -19.25 -17.21
CA ASN A 130 13.50 -19.24 -16.37
C ASN A 130 14.45 -18.07 -16.68
N PHE A 131 14.53 -17.60 -17.93
CA PHE A 131 15.31 -16.41 -18.29
C PHE A 131 14.72 -15.16 -17.63
N LEU A 132 13.39 -15.00 -17.63
CA LEU A 132 12.73 -13.88 -16.95
C LEU A 132 13.01 -13.91 -15.43
N HIS A 133 12.98 -15.08 -14.81
CA HIS A 133 13.34 -15.24 -13.40
C HIS A 133 14.83 -14.96 -13.09
N SER A 134 15.70 -14.93 -14.11
CA SER A 134 17.13 -14.63 -13.95
C SER A 134 17.46 -13.13 -14.03
N LEU A 135 16.53 -12.31 -14.53
CA LEU A 135 16.74 -10.87 -14.66
C LEU A 135 16.75 -10.20 -13.28
N LYS A 136 17.83 -9.49 -12.97
CA LYS A 136 17.91 -8.58 -11.82
C LYS A 136 17.85 -7.15 -12.33
N ALA A 137 16.97 -6.34 -11.76
CA ALA A 137 17.03 -4.88 -11.93
C ALA A 137 18.16 -4.32 -11.05
N SER A 138 19.02 -3.48 -11.62
CA SER A 138 20.06 -2.73 -10.90
C SER A 138 19.51 -1.45 -10.27
#